data_AF-A0A3M2AV86-F1
#
_entry.id   AF-A0A3M2AV86-F1
#
_cell.length_a   1.000
_cell.length_b   1.000
_cell.length_c   1.000
_cell.angle_alpha   90.00
_cell.angle_beta   90.00
_cell.angle_gamma   90.00
#
_symmetry.space_group_name_H-M   'P 1'
#
loop_
_entity.id
_entity.type
_entity.pdbx_description
1 polymer ?
#
loop_
_entity_poly.entity_id
_entity_poly.type
_entity_poly.pdbx_seq_one_letter_code
_entity_poly.pdbx_strand_id
1 'polypeptide(L)' 'PKLPPENPSLPQENYETLSVLDYGEYSYLLIPRRGEQITDTE' A
#
# COMPACT_ATOMS: atom_id res chain seq x y z
N PRO A 1 -21.00 0.77 4.02
CA PRO A 1 -20.62 0.56 2.60
C PRO A 1 -20.16 -0.88 2.35
N LYS A 2 -20.78 -1.58 1.39
CA LYS A 2 -20.36 -2.94 1.02
C LYS A 2 -19.20 -2.83 0.04
N LEU A 3 -18.13 -3.58 0.28
CA LEU A 3 -17.01 -3.67 -0.66
C LEU A 3 -17.49 -4.23 -2.00
N PRO A 4 -16.82 -3.87 -3.12
CA PRO A 4 -17.09 -4.51 -4.40
C PRO A 4 -16.84 -6.03 -4.30
N PRO A 5 -17.51 -6.83 -5.14
CA PRO A 5 -17.25 -8.26 -5.20
C PRO A 5 -15.79 -8.53 -5.61
N GLU A 6 -15.23 -9.59 -5.03
CA GLU A 6 -13.88 -10.05 -5.36
C GLU A 6 -13.81 -10.52 -6.81
N ASN A 7 -12.70 -10.25 -7.49
CA ASN A 7 -12.53 -10.61 -8.89
C ASN A 7 -12.03 -12.06 -9.01
N PRO A 8 -12.84 -13.00 -9.53
CA PRO A 8 -12.46 -14.40 -9.62
C PRO A 8 -11.35 -14.68 -10.64
N SER A 9 -11.04 -13.72 -11.52
CA SER A 9 -9.97 -13.84 -12.52
C SER A 9 -8.60 -13.44 -11.97
N LEU A 10 -8.55 -12.80 -10.80
CA LEU A 10 -7.29 -12.39 -10.18
C LEU A 10 -6.73 -13.53 -9.32
N PRO A 11 -5.40 -13.67 -9.26
CA PRO A 11 -4.76 -14.52 -8.27
C PRO A 11 -5.18 -14.09 -6.85
N GLN A 12 -5.23 -15.06 -5.95
CA GLN A 12 -5.49 -14.79 -4.54
C GLN A 12 -4.33 -13.96 -3.95
N GLU A 13 -4.64 -12.84 -3.30
CA GLU A 13 -3.63 -11.96 -2.74
C GLU A 13 -2.99 -12.58 -1.48
N ASN A 14 -1.66 -12.66 -1.45
CA ASN A 14 -0.91 -13.08 -0.27
C ASN A 14 -0.18 -11.87 0.36
N TYR A 15 -0.88 -11.20 1.27
CA TYR A 15 -0.38 -10.01 1.93
C TYR A 15 0.86 -10.25 2.81
N GLU A 16 1.12 -11.49 3.25
CA GLU A 16 2.30 -11.81 4.07
C GLU A 16 3.61 -11.67 3.29
N THR A 17 3.53 -11.70 1.97
CA THR A 17 4.71 -11.59 1.07
C THR A 17 4.97 -10.17 0.58
N LEU A 18 4.10 -9.20 0.89
CA LEU A 18 4.23 -7.84 0.40
C LEU A 18 5.23 -7.04 1.22
N SER A 19 6.23 -6.50 0.54
CA SER A 19 7.15 -5.50 1.07
C SER A 19 6.79 -4.12 0.57
N VAL A 20 7.05 -3.09 1.39
CA VAL A 20 6.90 -1.69 0.99
C VAL A 20 7.76 -1.34 -0.23
N LEU A 21 8.85 -2.09 -0.45
CA LEU A 21 9.72 -1.93 -1.61
C LEU A 21 9.09 -2.44 -2.91
N ASP A 22 8.10 -3.34 -2.83
CA ASP A 22 7.42 -3.91 -4.01
C ASP A 22 6.51 -2.88 -4.71
N TYR A 23 6.19 -1.78 -4.03
CA TYR A 23 5.44 -0.67 -4.59
C TYR A 23 6.28 0.21 -5.54
N GLY A 24 7.56 -0.13 -5.75
CA GLY A 24 8.44 0.49 -6.74
C GLY A 24 8.52 2.00 -6.56
N GLU A 25 8.14 2.74 -7.60
CA GLU A 25 8.12 4.21 -7.57
C GLU A 25 7.18 4.76 -6.51
N TYR A 26 6.14 4.04 -6.07
CA TYR A 26 5.20 4.53 -5.05
C TYR A 26 5.63 4.25 -3.62
N SER A 27 6.75 3.57 -3.40
CA SER A 27 7.27 3.28 -2.05
C SER A 27 7.50 4.55 -1.21
N TYR A 28 7.78 5.70 -1.83
CA TYR A 28 7.94 6.98 -1.12
C TYR A 28 6.65 7.50 -0.47
N LEU A 29 5.47 7.02 -0.87
CA LEU A 29 4.21 7.37 -0.21
C LEU A 29 4.07 6.68 1.15
N LEU A 30 4.76 5.56 1.33
CA LEU A 30 4.67 4.70 2.51
C LEU A 30 5.89 4.86 3.42
N ILE A 31 7.06 5.16 2.83
CA ILE A 31 8.31 5.35 3.56
C ILE A 31 8.60 6.85 3.66
N PRO A 32 8.52 7.45 4.86
CA PRO A 32 8.87 8.85 5.04
C PRO A 32 10.33 9.08 4.69
N ARG A 33 10.59 10.18 4.00
CA ARG A 33 11.96 10.58 3.64
C ARG A 33 12.66 11.14 4.88
N ARG A 34 13.98 10.95 4.97
CA ARG A 34 14.77 11.55 6.06
C ARG A 34 14.58 13.07 6.07
N GLY A 35 14.06 13.59 7.18
CA GLY A 35 13.79 15.03 7.37
C GLY A 35 12.37 15.46 7.00
N GLU A 36 11.51 14.54 6.56
CA GLU A 36 10.10 14.82 6.32
C GLU A 36 9.35 14.93 7.65
N GLN A 37 8.74 16.10 7.89
CA GLN A 37 7.80 16.28 8.99
C GLN A 37 6.41 15.87 8.51
N ILE A 38 5.98 14.67 8.89
CA ILE A 38 4.59 14.26 8.69
C ILE A 38 3.75 15.11 9.64
N THR A 39 2.91 15.97 9.06
CA THR A 39 1.84 16.63 9.81
C THR A 39 0.63 15.74 9.69
N ASP A 40 0.27 15.06 10.76
CA ASP A 40 -0.96 14.28 10.81
C ASP A 40 -2.12 15.24 10.55
N THR A 41 -2.76 15.10 9.39
CA THR A 41 -3.97 15.86 9.08
C THR A 41 -5.13 14.88 9.23
N GLU A 42 -5.92 15.07 10.29
CA GLU A 42 -7.18 14.35 10.54
C GLU A 42 -8.24 14.65 9.47
#